data_AF-A0A5C5YR18-F1
#
_entry.id   AF-A0A5C5YR18-F1
#
_cell.length_a   1.000
_cell.length_b   1.000
_cell.length_c   1.000
_cell.angle_alpha   90.00
_cell.angle_beta   90.00
_cell.angle_gamma   90.00
#
_symmetry.space_group_name_H-M   'P 1'
#
loop_
_entity.id
_entity.type
_entity.pdbx_description
1 polymer ?
#
loop_
_entity_poly.entity_id
_entity_poly.type
_entity_poly.pdbx_seq_one_letter_code
_entity_poly.pdbx_strand_id
1 'polypeptide(L)'
;MLEVRALAKATEVLRQAQDIRGGIPEAVIVLSMVGKRYRLTKDMQDAAAALQLPMASTAMTLRQIFADAPGQGSVVWQMGARARTAGEEVRRLFAELLPEAVQISKKSA
;
A
#
# COMPACT_ATOMS: atom_id res chain seq x y z
N MET A 1 8.63 16.10 12.65
CA MET A 1 8.26 15.55 11.33
C MET A 1 9.46 14.84 10.72
N LEU A 2 9.75 13.64 11.21
CA LEU A 2 10.71 12.73 10.57
C LEU A 2 10.05 11.99 9.38
N GLU A 3 8.74 11.78 9.52
CA GLU A 3 7.85 11.02 8.65
C GLU A 3 7.66 11.71 7.29
N VAL A 4 7.44 13.04 7.29
CA VAL A 4 7.34 13.84 6.05
C VAL A 4 8.65 13.83 5.28
N ARG A 5 9.80 13.92 5.97
CA ARG A 5 11.12 13.92 5.31
C ARG A 5 11.44 12.57 4.69
N ALA A 6 11.12 11.48 5.40
CA ALA A 6 11.27 10.13 4.87
C ALA A 6 10.40 9.92 3.63
N LEU A 7 9.14 10.38 3.67
CA LEU A 7 8.21 10.27 2.54
C LEU A 7 8.63 11.16 1.35
N ALA A 8 9.10 12.39 1.60
CA ALA A 8 9.63 13.26 0.56
C ALA A 8 10.87 12.66 -0.13
N LYS A 9 11.78 12.07 0.66
CA LYS A 9 12.96 11.40 0.10
C LYS A 9 12.59 10.14 -0.69
N ALA A 10 11.59 9.38 -0.22
CA ALA A 10 11.08 8.21 -0.94
C ALA A 10 10.41 8.59 -2.28
N THR A 11 9.91 9.82 -2.43
CA THR A 11 9.24 10.31 -3.64
C THR A 11 10.15 11.12 -4.57
N GLU A 12 11.39 11.44 -4.17
CA GLU A 12 12.36 12.17 -5.00
C GLU A 12 12.68 11.42 -6.31
N VAL A 13 12.94 10.12 -6.21
CA VAL A 13 13.22 9.25 -7.37
C VAL A 13 12.00 9.14 -8.30
N LEU A 14 10.79 9.12 -7.73
CA LEU A 14 9.55 9.10 -8.49
C LEU A 14 9.40 10.38 -9.32
N ARG A 15 9.60 11.55 -8.70
CA ARG A 15 9.52 12.85 -9.38
C ARG A 15 10.53 12.96 -10.50
N GLN A 16 11.78 12.55 -10.24
CA GLN A 16 12.80 12.51 -11.28
C GLN A 16 12.38 11.65 -12.48
N ALA A 17 11.80 10.47 -12.23
CA ALA A 17 11.30 9.61 -13.30
C ALA A 17 10.14 10.27 -14.08
N GLN A 18 9.20 10.90 -13.38
CA GLN A 18 8.08 11.62 -13.99
C GLN A 18 8.53 12.81 -14.83
N ASP A 19 9.50 13.60 -14.36
CA ASP A 19 10.04 14.74 -15.10
C ASP A 19 10.68 14.31 -16.42
N ILE A 20 11.44 13.20 -16.41
CA ILE A 20 12.09 12.65 -17.60
C ILE A 20 11.08 12.06 -18.58
N ARG A 21 9.99 11.47 -18.08
CA ARG A 21 9.06 10.65 -18.87
C ARG A 21 7.71 11.33 -19.15
N GLY A 22 7.56 12.61 -18.83
CA GLY A 22 6.33 13.36 -19.10
C GLY A 22 5.15 12.96 -18.20
N GLY A 23 5.41 12.72 -16.91
CA GLY A 23 4.40 12.49 -15.88
C GLY A 23 4.19 11.03 -15.45
N ILE A 24 4.90 10.07 -16.06
CA ILE A 24 4.83 8.63 -15.70
C ILE A 24 6.09 8.19 -14.92
N PRO A 25 5.99 7.23 -13.99
CA PRO A 25 4.83 6.38 -13.71
C PRO A 25 3.77 7.06 -12.84
N GLU A 26 2.53 6.58 -12.97
CA GLU A 26 1.49 6.82 -11.96
C GLU A 26 1.90 6.14 -10.66
N ALA A 27 1.59 6.78 -9.52
CA ALA A 27 1.98 6.29 -8.21
C ALA A 27 0.90 6.56 -7.18
N VAL A 28 0.69 5.60 -6.28
CA VAL A 28 -0.24 5.69 -5.16
C VAL A 28 0.50 5.38 -3.87
N ILE A 29 0.28 6.18 -2.83
CA ILE A 29 0.84 5.94 -1.49
C ILE A 29 -0.01 4.90 -0.78
N VAL A 30 0.64 3.86 -0.25
CA VAL A 30 0.02 2.85 0.61
C VAL A 30 0.61 2.96 2.01
N LEU A 31 -0.24 3.23 3.00
CA LEU A 31 0.16 3.19 4.40
C LEU A 31 0.26 1.74 4.85
N SER A 32 1.43 1.35 5.37
CA SER A 32 1.68 0.01 5.92
C SER A 32 2.08 0.06 7.38
N MET A 33 2.01 -1.09 8.06
CA MET A 33 2.32 -1.23 9.49
C MET A 33 1.48 -0.31 10.39
N VAL A 34 0.23 -0.06 10.01
CA VAL A 34 -0.67 0.82 10.78
C VAL A 34 -1.11 0.09 12.06
N GLY A 35 -0.82 0.70 13.21
CA GLY A 35 -1.25 0.20 14.53
C GLY A 35 -2.72 0.48 14.81
N LYS A 36 -3.36 -0.33 15.67
CA LYS A 36 -4.79 -0.22 16.01
C LYS A 36 -5.20 1.10 16.71
N ARG A 37 -4.24 1.88 17.23
CA ARG A 37 -4.50 3.15 17.96
C ARG A 37 -4.06 4.34 17.10
N TYR A 38 -5.04 4.89 16.41
CA TYR A 38 -5.07 5.82 15.27
C TYR A 38 -4.39 7.21 15.36
N ARG A 39 -3.38 7.45 16.23
CA ARG A 39 -2.75 8.79 16.27
C ARG A 39 -1.69 9.02 15.19
N LEU A 40 -0.97 7.98 14.75
CA LEU A 40 0.09 8.12 13.74
C LEU A 40 -0.45 8.22 12.31
N THR A 41 -1.69 7.76 12.07
CA THR A 41 -2.29 7.73 10.73
C THR A 41 -2.56 9.13 10.20
N LYS A 42 -3.00 10.07 11.05
CA LYS A 42 -3.39 11.41 10.61
C LYS A 42 -2.19 12.24 10.14
N ASP A 43 -1.11 12.27 10.91
CA ASP A 43 0.10 13.02 10.55
C ASP A 43 0.73 12.48 9.25
N MET A 44 0.66 11.16 9.02
CA MET A 44 1.11 10.57 7.76
C MET A 44 0.17 10.84 6.58
N GLN A 45 -1.15 10.92 6.82
CA GLN A 45 -2.12 11.34 5.81
C GLN A 45 -1.90 12.80 5.41
N ASP A 46 -1.68 13.67 6.38
CA ASP A 46 -1.39 15.09 6.15
C ASP A 46 -0.04 15.25 5.40
N ALA A 47 0.97 14.44 5.75
CA ALA A 47 2.24 14.36 5.04
C ALA A 47 2.08 13.89 3.59
N ALA A 48 1.26 12.87 3.35
CA ALA A 48 0.97 12.35 2.02
C ALA A 48 0.23 13.38 1.15
N ALA A 49 -0.74 14.10 1.74
CA ALA A 49 -1.46 15.17 1.06
C ALA A 49 -0.51 16.28 0.57
N ALA A 50 0.51 16.63 1.36
CA ALA A 50 1.52 17.61 0.98
C ALA A 50 2.38 17.21 -0.23
N LEU A 51 2.44 15.92 -0.56
CA LEU A 51 3.23 15.41 -1.69
C LEU A 51 2.46 15.37 -3.01
N GLN A 52 1.16 15.71 -3.00
CA GLN A 52 0.27 15.71 -4.17
C GLN A 52 0.19 14.36 -4.89
N LEU A 53 0.42 13.27 -4.16
CA LEU A 53 0.23 11.91 -4.67
C LEU A 53 -1.09 11.34 -4.14
N PRO A 54 -1.84 10.58 -4.95
CA PRO A 54 -3.01 9.87 -4.46
C PRO A 54 -2.58 8.85 -3.40
N MET A 55 -3.46 8.63 -2.43
CA MET A 55 -3.23 7.68 -1.34
C MET A 55 -4.36 6.66 -1.33
N ALA A 56 -4.01 5.39 -1.14
CA ALA A 56 -4.97 4.32 -0.98
C ALA A 56 -5.77 4.51 0.32
N SER A 57 -7.07 4.33 0.23
CA SER A 57 -7.99 4.28 1.36
C SER A 57 -7.77 3.00 2.20
N THR A 58 -7.35 1.90 1.57
CA THR A 58 -6.96 0.67 2.26
C THR A 58 -5.54 0.78 2.80
N ALA A 59 -5.39 0.73 4.13
CA ALA A 59 -4.09 0.62 4.79
C ALA A 59 -3.77 -0.83 5.18
N MET A 60 -2.49 -1.18 5.27
CA MET A 60 -2.04 -2.46 5.80
C MET A 60 -1.81 -2.38 7.31
N THR A 61 -2.55 -3.21 8.05
CA THR A 61 -2.46 -3.27 9.51
C THR A 61 -1.18 -3.98 9.93
N LEU A 62 -0.53 -3.49 10.99
CA LEU A 62 0.58 -4.21 11.60
C LEU A 62 0.09 -5.56 12.17
N ARG A 63 0.54 -6.67 11.57
CA ARG A 63 0.20 -8.04 11.96
C ARG A 63 1.43 -8.93 11.85
N GLN A 64 1.65 -9.77 12.86
CA GLN A 64 2.75 -10.74 12.87
C GLN A 64 2.74 -11.66 11.63
N ILE A 65 1.55 -12.00 11.13
CA ILE A 65 1.41 -12.87 9.96
C ILE A 65 2.07 -12.30 8.69
N PHE A 66 2.20 -10.97 8.56
CA PHE A 66 2.94 -10.36 7.46
C PHE A 66 4.46 -10.54 7.63
N ALA A 67 4.97 -10.58 8.86
CA ALA A 67 6.37 -10.87 9.15
C ALA A 67 6.69 -12.37 9.02
N ASP A 68 5.74 -13.24 9.36
CA ASP A 68 5.91 -14.70 9.29
C ASP A 68 5.90 -15.24 7.86
N ALA A 69 5.16 -14.61 6.94
CA ALA A 69 4.94 -15.13 5.58
C ALA A 69 6.25 -15.34 4.79
N PRO A 70 7.17 -14.36 4.71
CA PRO A 70 8.45 -14.55 4.02
C PRO A 70 9.31 -15.64 4.67
N GLY A 71 9.34 -15.73 6.00
CA GLY A 71 10.09 -16.76 6.72
C GLY A 71 9.58 -18.19 6.48
N GLN A 72 8.33 -18.33 6.05
CA GLN A 72 7.72 -19.61 5.67
C GLN A 72 7.67 -19.83 4.15
N GLY A 73 8.32 -18.96 3.36
CA GLY A 73 8.30 -19.06 1.89
C GLY A 73 6.90 -18.95 1.29
N SER A 74 6.00 -18.18 1.93
CA SER A 74 4.60 -18.08 1.54
C SER A 74 4.13 -16.63 1.52
N VAL A 75 2.88 -16.42 1.11
CA VAL A 75 2.18 -15.14 1.11
C VAL A 75 0.94 -15.25 2.00
N VAL A 76 0.53 -14.15 2.61
CA VAL A 76 -0.52 -14.19 3.65
C VAL A 76 -1.83 -14.82 3.18
N TRP A 77 -2.21 -14.68 1.91
CA TRP A 77 -3.45 -15.29 1.39
C TRP A 77 -3.33 -16.81 1.12
N GLN A 78 -2.14 -17.40 1.27
CA GLN A 78 -1.88 -18.84 1.19
C GLN A 78 -1.67 -19.49 2.58
N MET A 79 -1.62 -18.71 3.66
CA MET A 79 -1.31 -19.21 5.01
C MET A 79 -2.52 -19.73 5.81
N GLY A 80 -3.62 -20.03 5.12
CA GLY A 80 -4.83 -20.62 5.70
C GLY A 80 -5.62 -19.70 6.64
N ALA A 81 -6.43 -20.31 7.52
CA ALA A 81 -7.41 -19.58 8.34
C ALA A 81 -6.81 -18.49 9.22
N ARG A 82 -5.62 -18.72 9.80
CA ARG A 82 -4.91 -17.74 10.66
C ARG A 82 -4.56 -16.43 9.95
N ALA A 83 -4.48 -16.45 8.63
CA ALA A 83 -4.10 -15.30 7.82
C ALA A 83 -5.28 -14.71 7.04
N ARG A 84 -6.51 -15.20 7.24
CA ARG A 84 -7.69 -14.81 6.47
C ARG A 84 -7.87 -13.29 6.39
N THR A 85 -7.86 -12.61 7.53
CA THR A 85 -8.05 -11.16 7.59
C THR A 85 -6.92 -10.40 6.87
N ALA A 86 -5.68 -10.86 6.99
CA ALA A 86 -4.56 -10.25 6.25
C ALA A 86 -4.69 -10.49 4.74
N GLY A 87 -5.13 -11.68 4.33
CA GLY A 87 -5.43 -12.00 2.94
C GLY A 87 -6.58 -11.16 2.37
N GLU A 88 -7.64 -10.91 3.14
CA GLU A 88 -8.75 -10.02 2.75
C GLU A 88 -8.29 -8.56 2.60
N GLU A 89 -7.46 -8.07 3.55
CA GLU A 89 -6.88 -6.73 3.51
C GLU A 89 -6.03 -6.52 2.25
N VAL A 90 -5.16 -7.48 1.92
CA VAL A 90 -4.37 -7.43 0.69
C VAL A 90 -5.26 -7.48 -0.55
N ARG A 91 -6.25 -8.38 -0.61
CA ARG A 91 -7.17 -8.44 -1.77
C ARG A 91 -7.91 -7.13 -1.99
N ARG A 92 -8.36 -6.47 -0.91
CA ARG A 92 -9.02 -5.16 -0.98
C ARG A 92 -8.07 -4.10 -1.54
N LEU A 93 -6.84 -4.05 -1.02
CA LEU A 93 -5.82 -3.13 -1.51
C LEU A 93 -5.51 -3.37 -3.00
N PHE A 94 -5.34 -4.62 -3.43
CA PHE A 94 -5.11 -4.94 -4.84
C PHE A 94 -6.28 -4.53 -5.73
N ALA A 95 -7.52 -4.75 -5.29
CA ALA A 95 -8.70 -4.34 -6.04
C ALA A 95 -8.84 -2.81 -6.16
N GLU A 96 -8.36 -2.08 -5.16
CA GLU A 96 -8.30 -0.62 -5.18
C GLU A 96 -7.20 -0.10 -6.11
N LEU A 97 -6.01 -0.69 -6.07
CA LEU A 97 -4.86 -0.25 -6.86
C LEU A 97 -4.94 -0.65 -8.34
N LEU A 98 -5.55 -1.80 -8.64
CA LEU A 98 -5.60 -2.40 -9.98
C LEU A 98 -7.05 -2.85 -10.32
N PRO A 99 -8.01 -1.92 -10.40
CA PRO A 99 -9.41 -2.26 -10.65
C PRO A 99 -9.61 -3.01 -11.97
N GLU A 100 -8.83 -2.69 -13.00
CA GLU A 100 -8.83 -3.36 -14.30
C GLU A 100 -8.44 -4.84 -14.22
N ALA A 101 -7.48 -5.19 -13.35
CA ALA A 101 -7.06 -6.58 -13.16
C ALA A 101 -8.19 -7.45 -12.57
N VAL A 102 -9.02 -6.88 -11.71
CA VAL A 102 -10.20 -7.57 -11.14
C VAL A 102 -11.27 -7.80 -12.20
N GLN A 103 -11.44 -6.87 -13.14
CA GLN A 103 -12.46 -6.97 -14.18
C GLN A 103 -12.12 -8.03 -15.23
N ILE A 104 -10.84 -8.18 -15.60
CA ILE A 104 -10.37 -9.20 -16.54
C ILE A 104 -10.69 -10.62 -16.04
N SER A 105 -10.56 -10.86 -14.73
CA SER A 105 -10.91 -12.15 -14.12
C SER A 105 -12.39 -12.50 -14.21
N LYS A 106 -13.31 -11.52 -14.31
CA LYS A 106 -14.76 -11.76 -14.38
C LYS A 106 -15.26 -12.00 -15.80
N LYS A 107 -14.55 -11.53 -16.82
CA LYS A 107 -14.92 -11.73 -18.24
C LYS A 107 -14.46 -13.09 -18.80
N SER A 108 -13.58 -13.78 -18.09
CA SER A 108 -13.00 -15.07 -18.51
C SER A 108 -13.62 -16.28 -17.78
N ALA A 109 -14.74 -16.06 -17.08
CA ALA A 109 -15.47 -17.05 -16.28
C ALA A 109 -16.90 -17.21 -16.79
#